data_AF-A0AAP0M5J9-F1
#
_entry.id   AF-A0AAP0M5J9-F1
#
_cell.length_a   1.000
_cell.length_b   1.000
_cell.length_c   1.000
_cell.angle_alpha   90.00
_cell.angle_beta   90.00
_cell.angle_gamma   90.00
#
_symmetry.space_group_name_H-M   'P 1'
#
loop_
_entity.id
_entity.type
_entity.pdbx_description
1 polymer ?
#
loop_
_entity_poly.entity_id
_entity_poly.type
_entity_poly.pdbx_seq_one_letter_code
_entity_poly.pdbx_strand_id
1 'polypeptide(L)'
;MFFCFQNSEMQAPSKIGDRSTSDVVVRLRTQDGRDDWLYCHSHILIEKCKYFADRLSDNWPTCQIIDSRNCVEVYCQESDFDHHVNVLRLLYVATDGLLNDMWHGVRNALGILQVAVDLGCPQIVTACVSYLEAVPWEEGEEEEIIRIIPNMGAEAEPILARLQPVNPSAILGIFLSAIRFATSSPSSSMADLKSSAQEQLEYMITEDDDAPILTADDEIKSEVKQCVKRLFSRFNNILEALLSEHEESISEEEKMQLFQSHLLDLSWACQILSKMEIMREFVSSWVDASDKIIKATEQSSRTTEIVEIKLKVIEVAAKVLEAIGYGTVILPIAKRLHLVKLWLPFARVTRPLIDSATTDDEGTMTFKPDGELWQSLESTFVSMILALPSGDQAEILTEWLENQHIHYPDLTEAFEVWCFRSKVAKRRLGL
;
A
#
# COMPACT_ATOMS: atom_id res chain seq x y z
N MET A 1 76.18 -21.37 32.03
CA MET A 1 76.50 -21.02 30.63
C MET A 1 75.61 -21.89 29.76
N PHE A 2 74.58 -21.45 29.05
CA PHE A 2 73.98 -20.15 28.78
C PHE A 2 72.45 -20.42 28.74
N PHE A 3 71.66 -19.56 29.37
CA PHE A 3 70.21 -19.51 29.12
C PHE A 3 70.02 -18.66 27.85
N CYS A 4 69.44 -19.24 26.79
CA CYS A 4 68.89 -18.47 25.68
C CYS A 4 67.50 -18.00 26.08
N PHE A 5 67.36 -16.71 26.36
CA PHE A 5 66.06 -16.03 26.42
C PHE A 5 65.48 -16.01 25.00
N GLN A 6 64.37 -16.73 24.78
CA GLN A 6 63.44 -16.40 23.71
C GLN A 6 62.64 -15.19 24.19
N ASN A 7 63.00 -14.01 23.70
CA ASN A 7 62.12 -12.83 23.76
C ASN A 7 60.94 -13.09 22.83
N SER A 8 59.87 -13.67 23.37
CA SER A 8 58.52 -13.47 22.84
C SER A 8 58.05 -12.11 23.31
N GLU A 9 58.50 -11.03 22.65
CA GLU A 9 57.86 -9.73 22.79
C GLU A 9 56.43 -9.86 22.28
N MET A 10 55.47 -9.82 23.21
CA MET A 10 54.08 -9.54 22.87
C MET A 10 54.05 -8.16 22.20
N GLN A 11 54.05 -8.13 20.86
CA GLN A 11 53.83 -6.90 20.10
C GLN A 11 52.49 -6.30 20.53
N ALA A 12 52.53 -5.06 21.02
CA ALA A 12 51.34 -4.29 21.29
C ALA A 12 50.48 -4.20 20.02
N PRO A 13 49.13 -4.19 20.13
CA PRO A 13 48.27 -4.09 18.96
C PRO A 13 48.60 -2.82 18.18
N SER A 14 48.92 -2.99 16.89
CA SER A 14 49.25 -1.87 15.99
C SER A 14 48.04 -0.94 15.90
N LYS A 15 48.26 0.36 16.16
CA LYS A 15 47.20 1.37 16.13
C LYS A 15 47.44 2.35 14.99
N ILE A 16 46.39 2.63 14.21
CA ILE A 16 46.47 3.64 13.16
C ILE A 16 46.86 5.01 13.73
N GLY A 17 47.78 5.71 13.06
CA GLY A 17 48.27 7.02 13.47
C GLY A 17 49.44 7.02 14.47
N ASP A 18 49.91 5.84 14.93
CA ASP A 18 51.08 5.75 15.81
C ASP A 18 52.38 5.99 15.03
N ARG A 19 52.90 7.22 15.12
CA ARG A 19 54.15 7.63 14.45
C ARG A 19 55.37 6.85 14.90
N SER A 20 55.36 6.28 16.10
CA SER A 20 56.55 5.62 16.66
C SER A 20 56.79 4.23 16.08
N THR A 21 55.73 3.58 15.60
CA THR A 21 55.73 2.18 15.12
C THR A 21 55.40 2.05 13.62
N SER A 22 54.83 3.10 13.02
CA SER A 22 54.47 3.12 11.60
C SER A 22 55.69 3.20 10.67
N ASP A 23 55.67 2.40 9.60
CA ASP A 23 56.71 2.32 8.57
C ASP A 23 56.27 2.89 7.21
N VAL A 24 54.98 3.22 7.05
CA VAL A 24 54.42 3.81 5.84
C VAL A 24 53.47 4.97 6.16
N VAL A 25 53.45 5.99 5.31
CA VAL A 25 52.52 7.13 5.37
C VAL A 25 51.57 7.08 4.18
N VAL A 26 50.27 6.96 4.44
CA VAL A 26 49.24 7.09 3.41
C VAL A 26 48.81 8.56 3.34
N ARG A 27 48.93 9.16 2.16
CA ARG A 27 48.56 10.55 1.89
C ARG A 27 47.28 10.58 1.06
N LEU A 28 46.18 11.00 1.65
CA LEU A 28 44.89 11.17 0.98
C LEU A 28 44.81 12.57 0.40
N ARG A 29 44.58 12.68 -0.91
CA ARG A 29 44.47 13.97 -1.60
C ARG A 29 43.18 14.10 -2.40
N THR A 30 42.56 15.27 -2.32
CA THR A 30 41.41 15.64 -3.15
C THR A 30 41.79 16.68 -4.20
N GLN A 31 40.97 16.78 -5.26
CA GLN A 31 41.17 17.78 -6.32
C GLN A 31 41.02 19.21 -5.79
N ASP A 32 40.24 19.39 -4.72
CA ASP A 32 39.97 20.67 -4.06
C ASP A 32 41.12 21.09 -3.11
N GLY A 33 42.17 20.28 -3.02
CA GLY A 33 43.40 20.61 -2.29
C GLY A 33 43.43 20.16 -0.83
N ARG A 34 42.46 19.35 -0.37
CA ARG A 34 42.56 18.66 0.93
C ARG A 34 43.67 17.62 0.88
N ASP A 35 44.47 17.56 1.93
CA ASP A 35 45.68 16.73 1.98
C ASP A 35 45.97 16.30 3.42
N ASP A 36 45.63 15.04 3.75
CA ASP A 36 45.87 14.46 5.07
C ASP A 36 46.87 13.31 5.01
N TRP A 37 47.66 13.18 6.08
CA TRP A 37 48.65 12.12 6.25
C TRP A 37 48.26 11.18 7.39
N LEU A 38 48.16 9.89 7.07
CA LEU A 38 47.89 8.82 8.02
C LEU A 38 49.12 7.94 8.16
N TYR A 39 49.60 7.79 9.40
CA TYR A 39 50.71 6.91 9.73
C TYR A 39 50.19 5.48 9.88
N CYS A 40 50.72 4.59 9.05
CA CYS A 40 50.24 3.22 8.87
C CYS A 40 51.40 2.22 8.89
N HIS A 41 51.04 0.94 8.84
CA HIS A 41 51.88 -0.23 9.01
C HIS A 41 51.74 -1.07 7.74
N SER A 42 52.81 -1.19 6.98
CA SER A 42 52.82 -1.80 5.64
C SER A 42 52.26 -3.22 5.65
N HIS A 43 52.62 -4.02 6.67
CA HIS A 43 52.16 -5.40 6.80
C HIS A 43 50.63 -5.52 6.86
N ILE A 44 49.93 -4.62 7.57
CA ILE A 44 48.45 -4.61 7.67
C ILE A 44 47.83 -4.20 6.33
N LEU A 45 48.37 -3.14 5.71
CA LEU A 45 47.84 -2.62 4.45
C LEU A 45 47.99 -3.65 3.32
N ILE A 46 49.16 -4.29 3.21
CA ILE A 46 49.46 -5.30 2.19
C ILE A 46 48.60 -6.55 2.38
N GLU A 47 48.41 -6.99 3.63
CA GLU A 47 47.62 -8.19 3.92
C GLU A 47 46.14 -8.00 3.57
N LYS A 48 45.58 -6.81 3.87
CA LYS A 48 44.13 -6.59 3.85
C LYS A 48 43.61 -5.78 2.66
N CYS A 49 44.48 -5.15 1.87
CA CYS A 49 44.10 -4.30 0.75
C CYS A 49 44.98 -4.53 -0.49
N LYS A 50 44.36 -4.96 -1.58
CA LYS A 50 45.04 -5.25 -2.85
C LYS A 50 45.76 -4.03 -3.42
N TYR A 51 45.13 -2.85 -3.40
CA TYR A 51 45.75 -1.62 -3.90
C TYR A 51 47.08 -1.33 -3.19
N PHE A 52 47.12 -1.44 -1.85
CA PHE A 52 48.36 -1.22 -1.10
C PHE A 52 49.37 -2.35 -1.29
N ALA A 53 48.92 -3.60 -1.42
CA ALA A 53 49.79 -4.72 -1.75
C ALA A 53 50.53 -4.50 -3.09
N ASP A 54 49.82 -4.03 -4.12
CA ASP A 54 50.39 -3.75 -5.44
C ASP A 54 51.34 -2.53 -5.37
N ARG A 55 50.91 -1.44 -4.70
CA ARG A 55 51.67 -0.18 -4.58
C ARG A 55 52.95 -0.28 -3.76
N LEU A 56 52.95 -1.12 -2.73
CA LEU A 56 54.10 -1.35 -1.85
C LEU A 56 54.95 -2.55 -2.30
N SER A 57 54.61 -3.20 -3.40
CA SER A 57 55.39 -4.31 -3.95
C SER A 57 56.72 -3.84 -4.53
N ASP A 58 57.74 -4.71 -4.50
CA ASP A 58 59.06 -4.45 -5.10
C ASP A 58 59.00 -4.18 -6.61
N ASN A 59 57.92 -4.61 -7.26
CA ASN A 59 57.70 -4.47 -8.70
C ASN A 59 57.05 -3.14 -9.09
N TRP A 60 56.63 -2.33 -8.11
CA TRP A 60 56.01 -1.03 -8.39
C TRP A 60 57.04 -0.04 -8.92
N PRO A 61 56.80 0.64 -10.07
CA PRO A 61 57.74 1.59 -10.65
C PRO A 61 57.89 2.82 -9.75
N THR A 62 58.90 2.81 -8.87
CA THR A 62 59.27 3.95 -8.03
C THR A 62 60.39 4.74 -8.70
N CYS A 63 60.20 6.05 -8.85
CA CYS A 63 61.29 6.97 -9.20
C CYS A 63 62.32 6.93 -8.05
N GLN A 64 63.60 6.71 -8.37
CA GLN A 64 64.70 6.57 -7.39
C GLN A 64 65.09 7.88 -6.66
N ILE A 65 64.17 8.84 -6.57
CA ILE A 65 64.42 10.15 -5.98
C ILE A 65 63.77 10.18 -4.59
N ILE A 66 64.53 9.70 -3.59
CA ILE A 66 64.40 9.96 -2.14
C ILE A 66 63.14 9.39 -1.45
N ASP A 67 63.32 8.45 -0.51
CA ASP A 67 62.37 7.99 0.53
C ASP A 67 60.91 7.66 0.13
N SER A 68 60.57 7.69 -1.16
CA SER A 68 59.20 7.62 -1.67
C SER A 68 58.57 6.22 -1.59
N ARG A 69 59.34 5.20 -1.17
CA ARG A 69 58.81 3.83 -0.99
C ARG A 69 57.87 3.73 0.21
N ASN A 70 58.03 4.62 1.18
CA ASN A 70 57.28 4.60 2.44
C ASN A 70 56.15 5.65 2.45
N CYS A 71 55.82 6.26 1.30
CA CYS A 71 54.68 7.16 1.18
C CYS A 71 53.78 6.78 0.00
N VAL A 72 52.52 6.44 0.27
CA VAL A 72 51.54 6.07 -0.76
C VAL A 72 50.52 7.19 -0.91
N GLU A 73 50.43 7.74 -2.11
CA GLU A 73 49.44 8.76 -2.45
C GLU A 73 48.17 8.10 -2.98
N VAL A 74 47.03 8.45 -2.38
CA VAL A 74 45.69 7.99 -2.76
C VAL A 74 44.86 9.21 -3.10
N TYR A 75 44.35 9.25 -4.33
CA TYR A 75 43.53 10.35 -4.82
C TYR A 75 42.05 9.96 -4.70
N CYS A 76 41.23 10.84 -4.13
CA CYS A 76 39.80 10.65 -3.98
C CYS A 76 39.02 11.95 -4.25
N GLN A 77 37.70 11.83 -4.41
CA GLN A 77 36.81 12.99 -4.45
C GLN A 77 36.57 13.50 -3.02
N GLU A 78 36.23 14.78 -2.87
CA GLU A 78 35.95 15.36 -1.54
C GLU A 78 34.75 14.67 -0.87
N SER A 79 33.75 14.24 -1.64
CA SER A 79 32.60 13.47 -1.15
C SER A 79 32.97 12.13 -0.52
N ASP A 80 34.08 11.53 -0.97
CA ASP A 80 34.48 10.17 -0.58
C ASP A 80 35.62 10.18 0.43
N PHE A 81 36.11 11.36 0.81
CA PHE A 81 37.29 11.52 1.63
C PHE A 81 37.13 10.80 2.98
N ASP A 82 36.02 11.05 3.67
CA ASP A 82 35.76 10.45 4.97
C ASP A 82 35.56 8.93 4.86
N HIS A 83 35.00 8.44 3.75
CA HIS A 83 34.91 7.00 3.45
C HIS A 83 36.30 6.37 3.30
N HIS A 84 37.25 7.03 2.63
CA HIS A 84 38.64 6.57 2.53
C HIS A 84 39.35 6.53 3.88
N VAL A 85 39.16 7.56 4.71
CA VAL A 85 39.68 7.57 6.09
C VAL A 85 39.09 6.40 6.89
N ASN A 86 37.79 6.15 6.76
CA ASN A 86 37.11 5.05 7.44
C ASN A 86 37.59 3.68 6.98
N VAL A 87 37.78 3.46 5.67
CA VAL A 87 38.39 2.22 5.14
C VAL A 87 39.77 1.99 5.77
N LEU A 88 40.63 3.01 5.79
CA LEU A 88 41.97 2.87 6.39
C LEU A 88 41.90 2.53 7.87
N ARG A 89 40.97 3.15 8.63
CA ARG A 89 40.75 2.81 10.04
C ARG A 89 40.26 1.37 10.21
N LEU A 90 39.35 0.91 9.35
CA LEU A 90 38.78 -0.45 9.40
C LEU A 90 39.82 -1.54 9.13
N LEU A 91 40.87 -1.27 8.35
CA LEU A 91 41.98 -2.21 8.17
C LEU A 91 42.67 -2.56 9.51
N TYR A 92 42.65 -1.66 10.48
CA TYR A 92 43.25 -1.84 11.81
C TYR A 92 42.32 -2.48 12.85
N VAL A 93 41.04 -2.61 12.55
CA VAL A 93 40.07 -3.21 13.48
C VAL A 93 40.20 -4.72 13.39
N ALA A 94 40.32 -5.37 14.56
CA ALA A 94 40.28 -6.83 14.64
C ALA A 94 38.87 -7.31 14.28
N THR A 95 38.78 -8.39 13.51
CA THR A 95 37.54 -8.94 12.94
C THR A 95 36.49 -9.36 13.99
N ASP A 96 36.81 -9.30 15.28
CA ASP A 96 35.94 -9.68 16.39
C ASP A 96 35.03 -8.51 16.83
N GLY A 97 33.84 -8.44 16.24
CA GLY A 97 32.62 -7.87 16.84
C GLY A 97 32.51 -6.34 16.99
N LEU A 98 33.61 -5.58 16.88
CA LEU A 98 33.63 -4.12 17.05
C LEU A 98 33.22 -3.30 15.80
N LEU A 99 32.90 -3.97 14.68
CA LEU A 99 32.59 -3.32 13.42
C LEU A 99 31.21 -2.64 13.38
N ASN A 100 30.24 -3.13 14.16
CA ASN A 100 28.86 -2.63 14.09
C ASN A 100 28.70 -1.15 14.46
N ASP A 101 29.52 -0.63 15.38
CA ASP A 101 29.46 0.77 15.80
C ASP A 101 30.12 1.74 14.80
N MET A 102 30.79 1.23 13.75
CA MET A 102 31.60 2.05 12.84
C MET A 102 30.92 2.38 11.50
N TRP A 103 29.79 1.74 11.20
CA TRP A 103 29.08 1.95 9.94
C TRP A 103 28.27 3.24 9.92
N HIS A 104 27.81 3.73 11.07
CA HIS A 104 27.12 5.02 11.23
C HIS A 104 25.98 5.29 10.21
N GLY A 105 25.27 4.25 9.77
CA GLY A 105 24.13 4.35 8.86
C GLY A 105 24.39 3.79 7.46
N VAL A 106 23.32 3.65 6.67
CA VAL A 106 23.33 2.99 5.36
C VAL A 106 24.18 3.75 4.35
N ARG A 107 24.01 5.08 4.26
CA ARG A 107 24.76 5.92 3.31
C ARG A 107 26.28 5.85 3.53
N ASN A 108 26.73 5.92 4.78
CA ASN A 108 28.17 5.82 5.09
C ASN A 108 28.70 4.40 4.83
N ALA A 109 27.93 3.35 5.17
CA ALA A 109 28.30 1.98 4.82
C ALA A 109 28.39 1.76 3.31
N LEU A 110 27.48 2.35 2.53
CA LEU A 110 27.47 2.30 1.07
C LEU A 110 28.67 3.02 0.46
N GLY A 111 29.02 4.20 0.98
CA GLY A 111 30.23 4.93 0.58
C GLY A 111 31.52 4.17 0.92
N ILE A 112 31.60 3.58 2.12
CA ILE A 112 32.73 2.73 2.53
C ILE A 112 32.83 1.49 1.64
N LEU A 113 31.69 0.86 1.29
CA LEU A 113 31.65 -0.29 0.38
C LEU A 113 32.25 0.07 -0.98
N GLN A 114 31.87 1.22 -1.55
CA GLN A 114 32.41 1.67 -2.83
C GLN A 114 33.92 1.81 -2.81
N VAL A 115 34.46 2.51 -1.80
CA VAL A 115 35.91 2.65 -1.65
C VAL A 115 36.59 1.30 -1.39
N ALA A 116 35.97 0.42 -0.61
CA ALA A 116 36.52 -0.91 -0.31
C ALA A 116 36.59 -1.81 -1.56
N VAL A 117 35.59 -1.74 -2.45
CA VAL A 117 35.62 -2.44 -3.75
C VAL A 117 36.72 -1.86 -4.63
N ASP A 118 36.80 -0.54 -4.76
CA ASP A 118 37.79 0.15 -5.59
C ASP A 118 39.25 -0.14 -5.16
N LEU A 119 39.50 -0.20 -3.85
CA LEU A 119 40.81 -0.51 -3.29
C LEU A 119 41.10 -2.02 -3.18
N GLY A 120 40.09 -2.87 -3.36
CA GLY A 120 40.21 -4.32 -3.24
C GLY A 120 40.44 -4.80 -1.80
N CYS A 121 39.50 -4.47 -0.90
CA CYS A 121 39.51 -4.79 0.52
C CYS A 121 38.42 -5.84 0.88
N PRO A 122 38.61 -7.14 0.60
CA PRO A 122 37.54 -8.15 0.62
C PRO A 122 36.87 -8.35 2.00
N GLN A 123 37.63 -8.20 3.10
CA GLN A 123 37.08 -8.31 4.46
C GLN A 123 36.12 -7.15 4.77
N ILE A 124 36.46 -5.93 4.32
CA ILE A 124 35.61 -4.75 4.52
C ILE A 124 34.38 -4.83 3.62
N VAL A 125 34.54 -5.25 2.36
CA VAL A 125 33.41 -5.50 1.45
C VAL A 125 32.41 -6.47 2.08
N THR A 126 32.89 -7.63 2.54
CA THR A 126 32.05 -8.63 3.21
C THR A 126 31.31 -8.06 4.43
N ALA A 127 32.00 -7.24 5.23
CA ALA A 127 31.39 -6.65 6.43
C ALA A 127 30.37 -5.57 6.09
N CYS A 128 30.62 -4.72 5.07
CA CYS A 128 29.66 -3.74 4.56
C CYS A 128 28.41 -4.43 4.02
N VAL A 129 28.58 -5.46 3.18
CA VAL A 129 27.47 -6.24 2.60
C VAL A 129 26.63 -6.87 3.70
N SER A 130 27.27 -7.52 4.69
CA SER A 130 26.57 -8.11 5.83
C SER A 130 25.78 -7.07 6.64
N TYR A 131 26.32 -5.87 6.81
CA TYR A 131 25.62 -4.78 7.50
C TYR A 131 24.42 -4.28 6.69
N LEU A 132 24.62 -3.96 5.41
CA LEU A 132 23.57 -3.47 4.51
C LEU A 132 22.45 -4.50 4.33
N GLU A 133 22.78 -5.79 4.30
CA GLU A 133 21.83 -6.92 4.27
C GLU A 133 21.10 -7.12 5.61
N ALA A 134 21.55 -6.53 6.71
CA ALA A 134 20.95 -6.74 8.04
C ALA A 134 20.09 -5.56 8.51
N VAL A 135 20.32 -4.34 8.03
CA VAL A 135 19.62 -3.12 8.49
C VAL A 135 18.45 -2.73 7.58
N PRO A 136 17.39 -2.07 8.10
CA PRO A 136 16.36 -1.46 7.25
C PRO A 136 16.90 -0.25 6.50
N TRP A 137 16.25 0.11 5.39
CA TRP A 137 16.61 1.26 4.55
C TRP A 137 15.43 2.23 4.44
N GLU A 138 15.75 3.52 4.31
CA GLU A 138 14.79 4.54 3.90
C GLU A 138 14.67 4.59 2.37
N GLU A 139 13.57 5.15 1.85
CA GLU A 139 13.29 5.24 0.41
C GLU A 139 14.46 5.87 -0.38
N GLY A 140 14.99 7.00 0.09
CA GLY A 140 16.14 7.64 -0.56
C GLY A 140 17.45 6.85 -0.46
N GLU A 141 17.59 5.97 0.54
CA GLU A 141 18.73 5.06 0.64
C GLU A 141 18.59 3.88 -0.33
N GLU A 142 17.37 3.38 -0.51
CA GLU A 142 17.04 2.33 -1.48
C GLU A 142 17.34 2.79 -2.92
N GLU A 143 16.96 4.02 -3.29
CA GLU A 143 17.29 4.59 -4.60
C GLU A 143 18.82 4.63 -4.85
N GLU A 144 19.60 5.01 -3.82
CA GLU A 144 21.06 5.02 -3.92
C GLU A 144 21.63 3.61 -4.07
N ILE A 145 21.09 2.63 -3.32
CA ILE A 145 21.47 1.21 -3.40
C ILE A 145 21.19 0.66 -4.81
N ILE A 146 20.01 0.92 -5.37
CA ILE A 146 19.62 0.49 -6.72
C ILE A 146 20.58 1.07 -7.76
N ARG A 147 21.02 2.33 -7.59
CA ARG A 147 21.93 2.99 -8.52
C ARG A 147 23.36 2.44 -8.43
N ILE A 148 23.83 2.14 -7.22
CA ILE A 148 25.25 1.88 -6.94
C ILE A 148 25.59 0.38 -7.01
N ILE A 149 24.83 -0.47 -6.31
CA ILE A 149 25.18 -1.89 -6.10
C ILE A 149 25.28 -2.72 -7.39
N PRO A 150 24.42 -2.58 -8.42
CA PRO A 150 24.51 -3.40 -9.63
C PRO A 150 25.86 -3.35 -10.35
N ASN A 151 26.64 -2.29 -10.13
CA ASN A 151 27.95 -2.09 -10.75
C ASN A 151 29.13 -2.62 -9.92
N MET A 152 28.88 -3.20 -8.73
CA MET A 152 29.93 -3.60 -7.76
C MET A 152 30.38 -5.06 -7.87
N GLY A 153 29.72 -5.86 -8.71
CA GLY A 153 30.05 -7.28 -8.91
C GLY A 153 29.37 -8.24 -7.92
N ALA A 154 29.69 -9.53 -8.04
CA ALA A 154 28.96 -10.62 -7.38
C ALA A 154 28.98 -10.58 -5.84
N GLU A 155 30.00 -9.97 -5.23
CA GLU A 155 30.12 -9.88 -3.77
C GLU A 155 29.04 -8.98 -3.14
N ALA A 156 28.48 -8.03 -3.90
CA ALA A 156 27.45 -7.10 -3.43
C ALA A 156 26.02 -7.53 -3.82
N GLU A 157 25.86 -8.58 -4.63
CA GLU A 157 24.55 -9.11 -5.05
C GLU A 157 23.59 -9.44 -3.88
N PRO A 158 24.04 -9.95 -2.71
CA PRO A 158 23.14 -10.23 -1.59
C PRO A 158 22.31 -9.03 -1.12
N ILE A 159 22.84 -7.80 -1.28
CA ILE A 159 22.11 -6.56 -0.95
C ILE A 159 20.86 -6.46 -1.83
N LEU A 160 20.99 -6.74 -3.13
CA LEU A 160 19.89 -6.63 -4.09
C LEU A 160 18.82 -7.72 -3.94
N ALA A 161 19.04 -8.74 -3.10
CA ALA A 161 18.09 -9.83 -2.89
C ALA A 161 16.73 -9.33 -2.39
N ARG A 162 16.70 -8.23 -1.62
CA ARG A 162 15.48 -7.60 -1.09
C ARG A 162 14.66 -6.87 -2.16
N LEU A 163 15.32 -6.44 -3.23
CA LEU A 163 14.74 -5.63 -4.31
C LEU A 163 14.44 -6.46 -5.56
N GLN A 164 14.67 -7.77 -5.50
CA GLN A 164 14.35 -8.65 -6.62
C GLN A 164 12.84 -8.67 -6.84
N PRO A 165 12.38 -8.75 -8.11
CA PRO A 165 10.98 -8.95 -8.42
C PRO A 165 10.41 -10.13 -7.62
N VAL A 166 9.32 -9.87 -6.91
CA VAL A 166 8.67 -10.90 -6.08
C VAL A 166 8.15 -12.02 -6.97
N ASN A 167 8.36 -13.27 -6.55
CA ASN A 167 7.83 -14.43 -7.26
C ASN A 167 6.30 -14.32 -7.42
N PRO A 168 5.74 -14.43 -8.64
CA PRO A 168 4.30 -14.37 -8.88
C PRO A 168 3.47 -15.33 -8.00
N SER A 169 3.99 -16.52 -7.67
CA SER A 169 3.30 -17.46 -6.79
C SER A 169 3.20 -16.97 -5.34
N ALA A 170 4.20 -16.21 -4.88
CA ALA A 170 4.19 -15.61 -3.54
C ALA A 170 3.17 -14.45 -3.48
N ILE A 171 3.14 -13.60 -4.51
CA ILE A 171 2.13 -12.54 -4.66
C ILE A 171 0.72 -13.15 -4.61
N LEU A 172 0.48 -14.21 -5.39
CA LEU A 172 -0.80 -14.92 -5.39
C LEU A 172 -1.13 -15.49 -4.01
N GLY A 173 -0.17 -16.12 -3.33
CA GLY A 173 -0.35 -16.66 -1.99
C GLY A 173 -0.74 -15.60 -0.95
N ILE A 174 -0.10 -14.42 -1.01
CA ILE A 174 -0.42 -13.27 -0.16
C ILE A 174 -1.83 -12.77 -0.46
N PHE A 175 -2.15 -12.53 -1.74
CA PHE A 175 -3.46 -12.04 -2.15
C PHE A 175 -4.59 -12.98 -1.71
N LEU A 176 -4.47 -14.29 -1.97
CA LEU A 176 -5.47 -15.28 -1.59
C LEU A 176 -5.67 -15.37 -0.07
N SER A 177 -4.59 -15.22 0.69
CA SER A 177 -4.66 -15.20 2.16
C SER A 177 -5.34 -13.93 2.67
N ALA A 178 -4.95 -12.78 2.12
CA ALA A 178 -5.49 -11.47 2.47
C ALA A 178 -6.99 -11.38 2.11
N ILE A 179 -7.43 -11.79 0.91
CA ILE A 179 -8.86 -11.71 0.53
C ILE A 179 -9.74 -12.61 1.40
N ARG A 180 -9.25 -13.79 1.79
CA ARG A 180 -9.96 -14.69 2.70
C ARG A 180 -10.08 -14.08 4.10
N PHE A 181 -9.03 -13.42 4.58
CA PHE A 181 -9.03 -12.74 5.86
C PHE A 181 -9.90 -11.47 5.86
N ALA A 182 -9.74 -10.60 4.86
CA ALA A 182 -10.47 -9.35 4.69
C ALA A 182 -11.99 -9.56 4.53
N THR A 183 -12.41 -10.69 3.95
CA THR A 183 -13.84 -11.04 3.86
C THR A 183 -14.36 -11.83 5.06
N SER A 184 -13.49 -12.25 5.99
CA SER A 184 -13.89 -13.00 7.19
C SER A 184 -14.43 -12.08 8.31
N SER A 185 -14.85 -12.68 9.42
CA SER A 185 -15.32 -11.97 10.63
C SER A 185 -14.33 -12.21 11.78
N PRO A 186 -13.13 -11.59 11.75
CA PRO A 186 -12.14 -11.76 12.80
C PRO A 186 -12.59 -11.09 14.12
N SER A 187 -11.91 -11.38 15.22
CA SER A 187 -12.18 -10.71 16.51
C SER A 187 -11.89 -9.22 16.44
N SER A 188 -12.52 -8.42 17.30
CA SER A 188 -12.33 -6.97 17.37
C SER A 188 -10.86 -6.55 17.57
N SER A 189 -10.06 -7.37 18.26
CA SER A 189 -8.61 -7.17 18.42
C SER A 189 -7.81 -7.22 17.11
N MET A 190 -8.41 -7.75 16.04
CA MET A 190 -7.80 -7.88 14.71
C MET A 190 -8.48 -6.97 13.68
N ALA A 191 -9.31 -6.00 14.11
CA ALA A 191 -9.99 -5.08 13.22
C ALA A 191 -9.00 -4.27 12.38
N ASP A 192 -7.95 -3.72 13.00
CA ASP A 192 -6.92 -2.93 12.30
C ASP A 192 -6.16 -3.76 11.25
N LEU A 193 -5.90 -5.04 11.55
CA LEU A 193 -5.27 -5.95 10.60
C LEU A 193 -6.19 -6.22 9.40
N LYS A 194 -7.50 -6.30 9.63
CA LYS A 194 -8.49 -6.50 8.57
C LYS A 194 -8.56 -5.27 7.66
N SER A 195 -8.62 -4.07 8.24
CA SER A 195 -8.60 -2.81 7.51
C SER A 195 -7.32 -2.66 6.70
N SER A 196 -6.16 -2.95 7.30
CA SER A 196 -4.88 -2.96 6.58
C SER A 196 -4.89 -3.98 5.43
N ALA A 197 -5.40 -5.19 5.62
CA ALA A 197 -5.54 -6.16 4.54
C ALA A 197 -6.47 -5.67 3.42
N GLN A 198 -7.57 -5.00 3.76
CA GLN A 198 -8.50 -4.41 2.80
C GLN A 198 -7.84 -3.31 1.96
N GLU A 199 -7.06 -2.42 2.58
CA GLU A 199 -6.31 -1.36 1.91
C GLU A 199 -5.20 -1.93 1.00
N GLN A 200 -4.42 -2.90 1.49
CA GLN A 200 -3.35 -3.50 0.71
C GLN A 200 -3.88 -4.31 -0.48
N LEU A 201 -5.01 -5.00 -0.33
CA LEU A 201 -5.68 -5.67 -1.45
C LEU A 201 -6.12 -4.69 -2.53
N GLU A 202 -6.60 -3.51 -2.13
CA GLU A 202 -6.95 -2.45 -3.07
C GLU A 202 -5.72 -1.92 -3.79
N TYR A 203 -4.63 -1.65 -3.07
CA TYR A 203 -3.36 -1.22 -3.66
C TYR A 203 -2.82 -2.24 -4.67
N MET A 204 -2.81 -3.54 -4.33
CA MET A 204 -2.29 -4.61 -5.19
C MET A 204 -2.96 -4.71 -6.58
N ILE A 205 -4.21 -4.28 -6.71
CA ILE A 205 -5.00 -4.39 -7.95
C ILE A 205 -5.24 -3.05 -8.63
N THR A 206 -4.82 -1.95 -8.03
CA THR A 206 -5.01 -0.61 -8.60
C THR A 206 -3.90 -0.35 -9.62
N GLU A 207 -4.29 0.20 -10.77
CA GLU A 207 -3.37 0.72 -11.78
C GLU A 207 -3.38 2.26 -11.63
N ASP A 208 -2.22 2.83 -11.30
CA ASP A 208 -2.01 4.27 -11.11
C ASP A 208 -0.87 4.79 -12.01
N ASP A 209 0.20 5.34 -11.44
CA ASP A 209 1.43 5.65 -12.18
C ASP A 209 2.25 4.37 -12.45
N ASP A 210 2.05 3.33 -11.62
CA ASP A 210 2.69 2.03 -11.72
C ASP A 210 1.72 0.91 -12.16
N ALA A 211 2.28 -0.19 -12.67
CA ALA A 211 1.50 -1.37 -13.02
C ALA A 211 1.00 -2.10 -11.76
N PRO A 212 -0.21 -2.71 -11.78
CA PRO A 212 -0.73 -3.42 -10.62
C PRO A 212 0.16 -4.61 -10.26
N ILE A 213 0.37 -4.82 -8.96
CA ILE A 213 1.16 -5.94 -8.43
C ILE A 213 0.56 -7.29 -8.87
N LEU A 214 -0.77 -7.36 -8.96
CA LEU A 214 -1.50 -8.55 -9.38
C LEU A 214 -2.47 -8.25 -10.52
N THR A 215 -2.25 -8.86 -11.67
CA THR A 215 -3.26 -8.94 -12.73
C THR A 215 -4.22 -10.09 -12.46
N ALA A 216 -5.50 -9.79 -12.25
CA ALA A 216 -6.50 -10.80 -11.88
C ALA A 216 -6.93 -11.67 -13.07
N ASP A 217 -6.58 -12.95 -13.02
CA ASP A 217 -7.10 -13.99 -13.92
C ASP A 217 -8.45 -14.55 -13.46
N ASP A 218 -8.99 -15.50 -14.21
CA ASP A 218 -10.29 -16.13 -13.92
C ASP A 218 -10.29 -16.95 -12.62
N GLU A 219 -9.15 -17.53 -12.21
CA GLU A 219 -9.04 -18.31 -10.97
C GLU A 219 -9.09 -17.39 -9.75
N ILE A 220 -8.34 -16.29 -9.78
CA ILE A 220 -8.35 -15.24 -8.77
C ILE A 220 -9.76 -14.65 -8.65
N LYS A 221 -10.36 -14.28 -9.79
CA LYS A 221 -11.74 -13.77 -9.83
C LYS A 221 -12.74 -14.77 -9.24
N SER A 222 -12.56 -16.07 -9.47
CA SER A 222 -13.40 -17.12 -8.90
C SER A 222 -13.27 -17.22 -7.37
N GLU A 223 -12.05 -17.18 -6.81
CA GLU A 223 -11.88 -17.17 -5.35
C GLU A 223 -12.48 -15.91 -4.72
N VAL A 224 -12.25 -14.73 -5.31
CA VAL A 224 -12.80 -13.46 -4.81
C VAL A 224 -14.33 -13.53 -4.77
N LYS A 225 -14.97 -14.03 -5.84
CA LYS A 225 -16.42 -14.26 -5.86
C LYS A 225 -16.88 -15.20 -4.75
N GLN A 226 -16.16 -16.29 -4.50
CA GLN A 226 -16.50 -17.23 -3.44
C GLN A 226 -16.37 -16.59 -2.04
N CYS A 227 -15.33 -15.80 -1.81
CA CYS A 227 -15.14 -15.02 -0.58
C CYS A 227 -16.30 -14.04 -0.34
N VAL A 228 -16.66 -13.25 -1.36
CA VAL A 228 -17.78 -12.30 -1.29
C VAL A 228 -19.11 -13.02 -1.10
N LYS A 229 -19.33 -14.17 -1.75
CA LYS A 229 -20.55 -14.97 -1.55
C LYS A 229 -20.69 -15.43 -0.10
N ARG A 230 -19.58 -15.85 0.53
CA ARG A 230 -19.56 -16.19 1.97
C ARG A 230 -19.86 -14.97 2.85
N LEU A 231 -19.33 -13.80 2.50
CA LEU A 231 -19.63 -12.53 3.18
C LEU A 231 -21.12 -12.18 3.10
N PHE A 232 -21.72 -12.23 1.90
CA PHE A 232 -23.16 -12.02 1.73
C PHE A 232 -24.02 -13.04 2.48
N SER A 233 -23.60 -14.30 2.53
CA SER A 233 -24.33 -15.31 3.31
C SER A 233 -24.39 -14.95 4.79
N ARG A 234 -23.29 -14.45 5.36
CA ARG A 234 -23.28 -13.96 6.76
C ARG A 234 -24.14 -12.72 6.94
N PHE A 235 -24.04 -11.77 6.02
CA PHE A 235 -24.88 -10.57 6.02
C PHE A 235 -26.38 -10.90 5.97
N ASN A 236 -26.78 -11.85 5.13
CA ASN A 236 -28.17 -12.30 5.05
C ASN A 236 -28.65 -12.97 6.34
N ASN A 237 -27.79 -13.75 7.02
CA ASN A 237 -28.13 -14.32 8.32
C ASN A 237 -28.37 -13.22 9.37
N ILE A 238 -27.59 -12.14 9.35
CA ILE A 238 -27.78 -10.99 10.24
C ILE A 238 -29.09 -10.27 9.91
N LEU A 239 -29.40 -10.06 8.63
CA LEU A 239 -30.69 -9.50 8.21
C LEU A 239 -31.86 -10.35 8.70
N GLU A 240 -31.75 -11.68 8.64
CA GLU A 240 -32.78 -12.58 9.14
C GLU A 240 -32.93 -12.52 10.67
N ALA A 241 -31.82 -12.42 11.41
CA ALA A 241 -31.79 -12.25 12.86
C ALA A 241 -32.40 -10.91 13.31
N LEU A 242 -32.18 -9.82 12.56
CA LEU A 242 -32.77 -8.50 12.82
C LEU A 242 -34.27 -8.47 12.57
N LEU A 243 -34.74 -9.20 11.55
CA LEU A 243 -36.16 -9.24 11.17
C LEU A 243 -36.97 -10.28 11.97
N SER A 244 -36.31 -11.12 12.78
CA SER A 244 -36.95 -12.18 13.54
C SER A 244 -37.39 -11.69 14.92
N GLU A 245 -38.66 -11.90 15.27
CA GLU A 245 -39.24 -11.51 16.57
C GLU A 245 -38.90 -12.49 17.73
N HIS A 246 -38.08 -13.51 17.47
CA HIS A 246 -37.80 -14.56 18.46
C HIS A 246 -36.65 -14.12 19.38
N GLU A 247 -36.74 -14.44 20.68
CA GLU A 247 -35.70 -14.17 21.69
C GLU A 247 -34.39 -14.90 21.32
N GLU A 248 -33.57 -14.25 20.50
CA GLU A 248 -32.19 -14.64 20.26
C GLU A 248 -31.29 -14.21 21.42
N SER A 249 -30.19 -14.92 21.64
CA SER A 249 -29.25 -14.66 22.74
C SER A 249 -28.47 -13.35 22.64
N ILE A 250 -28.55 -12.68 21.48
CA ILE A 250 -27.78 -11.48 21.13
C ILE A 250 -28.69 -10.27 21.29
N SER A 251 -28.18 -9.20 21.91
CA SER A 251 -28.95 -7.97 22.07
C SER A 251 -29.19 -7.28 20.72
N GLU A 252 -30.29 -6.54 20.58
CA GLU A 252 -30.59 -5.77 19.36
C GLU A 252 -29.46 -4.79 19.01
N GLU A 253 -28.82 -4.20 20.01
CA GLU A 253 -27.65 -3.32 19.86
C GLU A 253 -26.48 -4.03 19.18
N GLU A 254 -26.15 -5.24 19.65
CA GLU A 254 -25.07 -6.06 19.08
C GLU A 254 -25.40 -6.53 17.66
N LYS A 255 -26.68 -6.85 17.37
CA LYS A 255 -27.12 -7.16 16.00
C LYS A 255 -26.95 -5.95 15.07
N MET A 256 -27.26 -4.74 15.52
CA MET A 256 -27.09 -3.51 14.74
C MET A 256 -25.61 -3.20 14.48
N GLN A 257 -24.73 -3.39 15.47
CA GLN A 257 -23.29 -3.23 15.30
C GLN A 257 -22.73 -4.24 14.29
N LEU A 258 -23.17 -5.49 14.36
CA LEU A 258 -22.79 -6.51 13.37
C LEU A 258 -23.30 -6.15 11.97
N PHE A 259 -24.52 -5.63 11.85
CA PHE A 259 -25.08 -5.17 10.60
C PHE A 259 -24.27 -4.01 9.99
N GLN A 260 -23.94 -2.99 10.80
CA GLN A 260 -23.09 -1.88 10.38
C GLN A 260 -21.70 -2.35 9.94
N SER A 261 -21.07 -3.25 10.71
CA SER A 261 -19.76 -3.82 10.37
C SER A 261 -19.78 -4.59 9.04
N HIS A 262 -20.84 -5.37 8.77
CA HIS A 262 -20.96 -6.07 7.49
C HIS A 262 -21.30 -5.12 6.33
N LEU A 263 -21.99 -4.01 6.56
CA LEU A 263 -22.19 -2.99 5.53
C LEU A 263 -20.86 -2.34 5.11
N LEU A 264 -19.95 -2.09 6.07
CA LEU A 264 -18.59 -1.61 5.77
C LEU A 264 -17.82 -2.62 4.91
N ASP A 265 -17.87 -3.91 5.29
CA ASP A 265 -17.24 -4.98 4.52
C ASP A 265 -17.82 -5.10 3.10
N LEU A 266 -19.13 -4.96 2.95
CA LEU A 266 -19.80 -5.00 1.65
C LEU A 266 -19.48 -3.78 0.80
N SER A 267 -19.34 -2.60 1.41
CA SER A 267 -18.91 -1.38 0.73
C SER A 267 -17.50 -1.56 0.15
N TRP A 268 -16.55 -2.03 0.96
CA TRP A 268 -15.21 -2.37 0.49
C TRP A 268 -15.22 -3.47 -0.59
N ALA A 269 -15.99 -4.54 -0.37
CA ALA A 269 -16.09 -5.62 -1.36
C ALA A 269 -16.63 -5.11 -2.72
N CYS A 270 -17.57 -4.15 -2.68
CA CYS A 270 -18.08 -3.51 -3.88
C CYS A 270 -16.99 -2.76 -4.66
N GLN A 271 -16.06 -2.09 -3.97
CA GLN A 271 -14.91 -1.42 -4.60
C GLN A 271 -13.98 -2.41 -5.29
N ILE A 272 -13.58 -3.48 -4.58
CA ILE A 272 -12.72 -4.54 -5.13
C ILE A 272 -13.35 -5.19 -6.36
N LEU A 273 -14.63 -5.57 -6.28
CA LEU A 273 -15.32 -6.23 -7.39
C LEU A 273 -15.53 -5.30 -8.60
N SER A 274 -15.63 -3.99 -8.37
CA SER A 274 -15.71 -2.99 -9.44
C SER A 274 -14.37 -2.91 -10.17
N LYS A 275 -13.25 -2.80 -9.44
CA LYS A 275 -11.89 -2.80 -10.00
C LYS A 275 -11.58 -4.09 -10.78
N MET A 276 -12.10 -5.22 -10.32
CA MET A 276 -11.93 -6.52 -10.97
C MET A 276 -12.99 -6.84 -12.05
N GLU A 277 -13.93 -5.93 -12.32
CA GLU A 277 -15.02 -6.06 -13.30
C GLU A 277 -15.93 -7.30 -13.10
N ILE A 278 -16.17 -7.70 -11.85
CA ILE A 278 -16.92 -8.92 -11.48
C ILE A 278 -18.16 -8.64 -10.61
N MET A 279 -18.74 -7.45 -10.75
CA MET A 279 -19.87 -6.95 -9.96
C MET A 279 -21.19 -7.72 -10.09
N ARG A 280 -21.38 -8.54 -11.14
CA ARG A 280 -22.67 -9.19 -11.45
C ARG A 280 -23.27 -9.97 -10.28
N GLU A 281 -22.47 -10.78 -9.61
CA GLU A 281 -22.93 -11.67 -8.53
C GLU A 281 -23.26 -10.88 -7.25
N PHE A 282 -22.49 -9.83 -6.96
CA PHE A 282 -22.76 -8.89 -5.87
C PHE A 282 -24.08 -8.17 -6.11
N VAL A 283 -24.27 -7.59 -7.30
CA VAL A 283 -25.51 -6.91 -7.68
C VAL A 283 -26.70 -7.85 -7.53
N SER A 284 -26.63 -9.09 -8.05
CA SER A 284 -27.73 -10.04 -7.88
C SER A 284 -28.06 -10.30 -6.41
N SER A 285 -27.04 -10.51 -5.57
CA SER A 285 -27.22 -10.81 -4.14
C SER A 285 -27.82 -9.62 -3.39
N TRP A 286 -27.39 -8.40 -3.69
CA TRP A 286 -27.93 -7.17 -3.12
C TRP A 286 -29.39 -6.95 -3.53
N VAL A 287 -29.71 -7.16 -4.80
CA VAL A 287 -31.08 -7.01 -5.32
C VAL A 287 -32.03 -7.98 -4.62
N ASP A 288 -31.62 -9.23 -4.42
CA ASP A 288 -32.43 -10.23 -3.75
C ASP A 288 -32.58 -9.94 -2.24
N ALA A 289 -31.65 -9.20 -1.63
CA ALA A 289 -31.70 -8.77 -0.22
C ALA A 289 -32.37 -7.40 0.00
N SER A 290 -32.61 -6.59 -1.04
CA SER A 290 -32.95 -5.17 -0.92
C SER A 290 -34.18 -4.89 -0.04
N ASP A 291 -35.26 -5.67 -0.19
CA ASP A 291 -36.46 -5.52 0.64
C ASP A 291 -36.19 -5.79 2.13
N LYS A 292 -35.34 -6.77 2.43
CA LYS A 292 -34.95 -7.10 3.82
C LYS A 292 -34.09 -5.99 4.42
N ILE A 293 -33.17 -5.44 3.64
CA ILE A 293 -32.28 -4.34 4.06
C ILE A 293 -33.10 -3.13 4.50
N ILE A 294 -34.04 -2.67 3.66
CA ILE A 294 -34.85 -1.50 3.99
C ILE A 294 -35.69 -1.76 5.24
N LYS A 295 -36.37 -2.92 5.32
CA LYS A 295 -37.15 -3.29 6.51
C LYS A 295 -36.30 -3.28 7.80
N ALA A 296 -35.08 -3.83 7.74
CA ALA A 296 -34.17 -3.85 8.87
C ALA A 296 -33.78 -2.42 9.32
N THR A 297 -33.63 -1.47 8.38
CA THR A 297 -33.35 -0.06 8.72
C THR A 297 -34.57 0.75 9.18
N GLU A 298 -35.79 0.26 8.92
CA GLU A 298 -37.05 0.92 9.28
C GLU A 298 -37.57 0.51 10.67
N GLN A 299 -37.27 -0.71 11.13
CA GLN A 299 -37.69 -1.22 12.44
C GLN A 299 -37.01 -0.52 13.63
N SER A 300 -35.94 0.22 13.37
CA SER A 300 -35.07 0.80 14.40
C SER A 300 -35.52 2.23 14.80
N SER A 301 -35.61 2.50 16.10
CA SER A 301 -36.04 3.79 16.67
C SER A 301 -35.03 4.92 16.41
N ARG A 302 -35.44 6.10 15.93
CA ARG A 302 -34.60 7.28 15.59
C ARG A 302 -33.45 7.59 16.60
N THR A 303 -32.30 6.96 16.42
CA THR A 303 -31.02 7.27 17.07
C THR A 303 -29.98 7.68 16.03
N THR A 304 -28.92 8.37 16.45
CA THR A 304 -27.80 8.79 15.60
C THR A 304 -27.16 7.60 14.86
N GLU A 305 -27.00 6.46 15.53
CA GLU A 305 -26.45 5.22 14.95
C GLU A 305 -27.26 4.72 13.75
N ILE A 306 -28.59 4.85 13.79
CA ILE A 306 -29.44 4.43 12.66
C ILE A 306 -29.28 5.38 11.47
N VAL A 307 -28.99 6.67 11.69
CA VAL A 307 -28.67 7.60 10.60
C VAL A 307 -27.38 7.18 9.91
N GLU A 308 -26.36 6.78 10.67
CA GLU A 308 -25.10 6.26 10.12
C GLU A 308 -25.30 4.97 9.31
N ILE A 309 -26.08 4.02 9.86
CA ILE A 309 -26.42 2.77 9.17
C ILE A 309 -27.16 3.07 7.86
N LYS A 310 -28.14 3.98 7.87
CA LYS A 310 -28.89 4.37 6.67
C LYS A 310 -27.99 5.01 5.62
N LEU A 311 -27.04 5.87 6.03
CA LEU A 311 -26.03 6.42 5.13
C LEU A 311 -25.18 5.30 4.51
N LYS A 312 -24.69 4.35 5.31
CA LYS A 312 -23.91 3.21 4.78
C LYS A 312 -24.70 2.32 3.86
N VAL A 313 -25.98 2.10 4.13
CA VAL A 313 -26.88 1.41 3.19
C VAL A 313 -27.01 2.17 1.87
N ILE A 314 -27.16 3.51 1.91
CA ILE A 314 -27.20 4.35 0.71
C ILE A 314 -25.88 4.28 -0.07
N GLU A 315 -24.72 4.31 0.58
CA GLU A 315 -23.42 4.21 -0.09
C GLU A 315 -23.30 2.91 -0.91
N VAL A 316 -23.64 1.77 -0.30
CA VAL A 316 -23.59 0.48 -0.98
C VAL A 316 -24.66 0.40 -2.08
N ALA A 317 -25.89 0.84 -1.79
CA ALA A 317 -26.97 0.88 -2.76
C ALA A 317 -26.63 1.73 -3.99
N ALA A 318 -26.01 2.91 -3.78
CA ALA A 318 -25.61 3.80 -4.86
C ALA A 318 -24.64 3.09 -5.82
N LYS A 319 -23.61 2.40 -5.32
CA LYS A 319 -22.67 1.65 -6.16
C LYS A 319 -23.34 0.51 -6.93
N VAL A 320 -24.28 -0.19 -6.31
CA VAL A 320 -25.08 -1.23 -6.98
C VAL A 320 -25.97 -0.64 -8.08
N LEU A 321 -26.65 0.47 -7.79
CA LEU A 321 -27.51 1.15 -8.74
C LEU A 321 -26.70 1.76 -9.88
N GLU A 322 -25.52 2.34 -9.63
CA GLU A 322 -24.60 2.87 -10.64
C GLU A 322 -24.22 1.77 -11.63
N ALA A 323 -23.82 0.59 -11.13
CA ALA A 323 -23.49 -0.55 -11.97
C ALA A 323 -24.64 -1.00 -12.87
N ILE A 324 -25.90 -0.83 -12.42
CA ILE A 324 -27.09 -1.14 -13.22
C ILE A 324 -27.42 0.00 -14.19
N GLY A 325 -27.43 1.24 -13.71
CA GLY A 325 -27.84 2.45 -14.41
C GLY A 325 -26.91 2.84 -15.55
N TYR A 326 -25.62 2.54 -15.42
CA TYR A 326 -24.62 2.77 -16.48
C TYR A 326 -24.32 1.52 -17.32
N GLY A 327 -25.01 0.41 -17.05
CA GLY A 327 -24.98 -0.77 -17.93
C GLY A 327 -23.85 -1.76 -17.68
N THR A 328 -23.04 -1.59 -16.63
CA THR A 328 -22.03 -2.58 -16.19
C THR A 328 -22.67 -3.93 -15.85
N VAL A 329 -23.85 -3.91 -15.24
CA VAL A 329 -24.65 -5.10 -14.91
C VAL A 329 -26.07 -4.95 -15.46
N ILE A 330 -26.39 -5.75 -16.47
CA ILE A 330 -27.73 -5.76 -17.08
C ILE A 330 -28.67 -6.67 -16.30
N LEU A 331 -29.81 -6.10 -15.87
CA LEU A 331 -30.90 -6.80 -15.19
C LEU A 331 -32.22 -6.72 -16.00
N PRO A 332 -33.11 -7.73 -15.84
CA PRO A 332 -34.46 -7.67 -16.41
C PRO A 332 -35.25 -6.44 -15.95
N ILE A 333 -36.16 -5.96 -16.80
CA ILE A 333 -36.98 -4.76 -16.55
C ILE A 333 -37.68 -4.85 -15.18
N ALA A 334 -38.26 -6.01 -14.84
CA ALA A 334 -38.96 -6.20 -13.57
C ALA A 334 -38.06 -5.94 -12.34
N LYS A 335 -36.81 -6.42 -12.36
CA LYS A 335 -35.85 -6.16 -11.27
C LYS A 335 -35.44 -4.69 -11.22
N ARG A 336 -35.20 -4.05 -12.38
CA ARG A 336 -34.86 -2.61 -12.44
C ARG A 336 -35.99 -1.73 -11.92
N LEU A 337 -37.23 -2.00 -12.33
CA LEU A 337 -38.43 -1.30 -11.87
C LEU A 337 -38.60 -1.44 -10.36
N HIS A 338 -38.48 -2.67 -9.84
CA HIS A 338 -38.55 -2.94 -8.39
C HIS A 338 -37.54 -2.08 -7.61
N LEU A 339 -36.28 -2.08 -8.04
CA LEU A 339 -35.22 -1.30 -7.38
C LEU A 339 -35.49 0.20 -7.40
N VAL A 340 -35.98 0.76 -8.51
CA VAL A 340 -36.33 2.19 -8.54
C VAL A 340 -37.47 2.48 -7.57
N LYS A 341 -38.54 1.69 -7.58
CA LYS A 341 -39.68 1.88 -6.66
C LYS A 341 -39.30 1.70 -5.19
N LEU A 342 -38.27 0.91 -4.92
CA LEU A 342 -37.80 0.61 -3.57
C LEU A 342 -36.80 1.65 -3.04
N TRP A 343 -35.76 1.95 -3.82
CA TRP A 343 -34.63 2.79 -3.38
C TRP A 343 -34.89 4.29 -3.57
N LEU A 344 -35.72 4.71 -4.53
CA LEU A 344 -36.03 6.12 -4.75
C LEU A 344 -36.75 6.76 -3.54
N PRO A 345 -37.80 6.14 -2.95
CA PRO A 345 -38.42 6.68 -1.74
C PRO A 345 -37.49 6.63 -0.53
N PHE A 346 -36.68 5.57 -0.40
CA PHE A 346 -35.74 5.41 0.70
C PHE A 346 -34.66 6.51 0.70
N ALA A 347 -34.06 6.81 -0.46
CA ALA A 347 -33.09 7.89 -0.62
C ALA A 347 -33.71 9.26 -0.30
N ARG A 348 -34.95 9.50 -0.74
CA ARG A 348 -35.71 10.73 -0.49
C ARG A 348 -35.92 11.00 0.99
N VAL A 349 -36.26 9.97 1.78
CA VAL A 349 -36.47 10.11 3.23
C VAL A 349 -35.14 10.19 3.98
N THR A 350 -34.13 9.45 3.52
CA THR A 350 -32.84 9.34 4.22
C THR A 350 -31.99 10.61 4.09
N ARG A 351 -31.97 11.28 2.93
CA ARG A 351 -31.14 12.48 2.74
C ARG A 351 -31.45 13.60 3.75
N PRO A 352 -32.71 14.05 3.95
CA PRO A 352 -33.02 15.08 4.94
C PRO A 352 -32.68 14.68 6.37
N LEU A 353 -32.79 13.39 6.72
CA LEU A 353 -32.42 12.90 8.05
C LEU A 353 -30.92 13.09 8.30
N ILE A 354 -30.09 12.76 7.31
CA ILE A 354 -28.64 12.95 7.38
C ILE A 354 -28.31 14.45 7.43
N ASP A 355 -28.90 15.26 6.56
CA ASP A 355 -28.68 16.71 6.56
C ASP A 355 -29.00 17.32 7.94
N SER A 356 -30.09 16.91 8.59
CA SER A 356 -30.47 17.39 9.93
C SER A 356 -29.55 16.93 11.06
N ALA A 357 -29.02 15.70 10.98
CA ALA A 357 -28.11 15.16 11.99
C ALA A 357 -26.74 15.87 11.97
N THR A 358 -26.34 16.41 10.82
CA THR A 358 -25.05 17.10 10.64
C THR A 358 -25.03 18.54 11.12
N THR A 359 -26.19 19.12 11.46
CA THR A 359 -26.31 20.53 11.85
C THR A 359 -26.37 20.79 13.35
N ASP A 360 -26.55 19.76 14.18
CA ASP A 360 -27.07 19.91 15.55
C ASP A 360 -26.12 19.58 16.70
N ASP A 361 -24.78 19.48 16.49
CA ASP A 361 -23.87 19.33 17.64
C ASP A 361 -22.50 20.02 17.48
N GLU A 362 -21.96 20.47 18.61
CA GLU A 362 -20.76 21.30 18.81
C GLU A 362 -19.61 21.02 17.83
N GLY A 363 -19.41 21.91 16.84
CA GLY A 363 -18.10 22.27 16.26
C GLY A 363 -17.19 21.16 15.70
N THR A 364 -17.63 19.90 15.69
CA THR A 364 -16.85 18.74 15.30
C THR A 364 -17.39 18.27 13.97
N MET A 365 -16.68 18.63 12.89
CA MET A 365 -17.02 18.30 11.50
C MET A 365 -16.89 16.79 11.28
N THR A 366 -17.88 15.98 11.66
CA THR A 366 -17.72 14.52 11.64
C THR A 366 -18.27 13.82 10.40
N PHE A 367 -19.38 14.28 9.78
CA PHE A 367 -20.03 13.47 8.74
C PHE A 367 -20.79 14.27 7.68
N LYS A 368 -20.12 15.08 6.85
CA LYS A 368 -20.79 15.57 5.63
C LYS A 368 -20.77 14.45 4.58
N PRO A 369 -21.91 13.84 4.21
CA PRO A 369 -21.92 12.95 3.06
C PRO A 369 -21.45 13.74 1.85
N ASP A 370 -20.65 13.09 1.01
CA ASP A 370 -20.13 13.72 -0.18
C ASP A 370 -21.31 14.20 -1.05
N GLY A 371 -21.32 15.48 -1.41
CA GLY A 371 -22.32 16.02 -2.32
C GLY A 371 -22.33 15.26 -3.65
N GLU A 372 -21.18 14.68 -4.02
CA GLU A 372 -21.01 13.84 -5.19
C GLU A 372 -21.81 12.53 -5.08
N LEU A 373 -21.92 11.91 -3.89
CA LEU A 373 -22.70 10.67 -3.70
C LEU A 373 -24.16 10.88 -4.08
N TRP A 374 -24.79 11.94 -3.54
CA TRP A 374 -26.21 12.21 -3.79
C TRP A 374 -26.48 12.64 -5.23
N GLN A 375 -25.56 13.38 -5.84
CA GLN A 375 -25.64 13.77 -7.26
C GLN A 375 -25.48 12.56 -8.19
N SER A 376 -24.52 11.68 -7.89
CA SER A 376 -24.32 10.44 -8.65
C SER A 376 -25.54 9.52 -8.54
N LEU A 377 -26.11 9.38 -7.34
CA LEU A 377 -27.31 8.58 -7.11
C LEU A 377 -28.53 9.14 -7.87
N GLU A 378 -28.71 10.46 -7.89
CA GLU A 378 -29.77 11.12 -8.67
C GLU A 378 -29.62 10.87 -10.17
N SER A 379 -28.41 11.09 -10.71
CA SER A 379 -28.08 10.82 -12.12
C SER A 379 -28.34 9.35 -12.48
N THR A 380 -28.02 8.44 -11.55
CA THR A 380 -28.27 7.01 -11.69
C THR A 380 -29.77 6.69 -11.75
N PHE A 381 -30.59 7.29 -10.88
CA PHE A 381 -32.04 7.13 -10.93
C PHE A 381 -32.61 7.63 -12.25
N VAL A 382 -32.19 8.82 -12.72
CA VAL A 382 -32.60 9.37 -14.02
C VAL A 382 -32.27 8.38 -15.14
N SER A 383 -31.03 7.88 -15.20
CA SER A 383 -30.62 6.89 -16.20
C SER A 383 -31.47 5.61 -16.15
N MET A 384 -31.65 5.05 -14.95
CA MET A 384 -32.44 3.83 -14.75
C MET A 384 -33.89 4.00 -15.19
N ILE A 385 -34.53 5.13 -14.82
CA ILE A 385 -35.91 5.46 -15.20
C ILE A 385 -36.02 5.59 -16.72
N LEU A 386 -35.11 6.32 -17.36
CA LEU A 386 -35.12 6.52 -18.82
C LEU A 386 -34.95 5.23 -19.63
N ALA A 387 -34.43 4.17 -19.00
CA ALA A 387 -34.28 2.84 -19.57
C ALA A 387 -35.48 1.89 -19.27
N LEU A 388 -36.52 2.34 -18.57
CA LEU A 388 -37.76 1.59 -18.35
C LEU A 388 -38.77 1.80 -19.50
N PRO A 389 -39.81 0.95 -19.64
CA PRO A 389 -40.96 1.22 -20.51
C PRO A 389 -41.64 2.56 -20.18
N SER A 390 -42.23 3.22 -21.19
CA SER A 390 -42.83 4.55 -21.03
C SER A 390 -44.00 4.61 -20.04
N GLY A 391 -44.74 3.49 -19.87
CA GLY A 391 -45.81 3.37 -18.89
C GLY A 391 -45.29 3.40 -17.46
N ASP A 392 -44.25 2.60 -17.19
CA ASP A 392 -43.59 2.57 -15.88
C ASP A 392 -42.92 3.91 -15.55
N GLN A 393 -42.30 4.55 -16.55
CA GLN A 393 -41.78 5.92 -16.41
C GLN A 393 -42.87 6.90 -15.97
N ALA A 394 -44.06 6.83 -16.59
CA ALA A 394 -45.17 7.72 -16.28
C ALA A 394 -45.69 7.53 -14.85
N GLU A 395 -45.76 6.29 -14.37
CA GLU A 395 -46.14 5.97 -12.99
C GLU A 395 -45.17 6.61 -12.00
N ILE A 396 -43.86 6.36 -12.16
CA ILE A 396 -42.82 6.88 -11.26
C ILE A 396 -42.79 8.42 -11.26
N LEU A 397 -42.89 9.04 -12.44
CA LEU A 397 -42.89 10.51 -12.56
C LEU A 397 -44.16 11.14 -11.98
N THR A 398 -45.30 10.47 -12.10
CA THR A 398 -46.57 10.93 -11.48
C THR A 398 -46.43 10.91 -9.96
N GLU A 399 -45.96 9.79 -9.40
CA GLU A 399 -45.68 9.70 -7.96
C GLU A 399 -44.70 10.78 -7.51
N TRP A 400 -43.62 11.01 -8.25
CA TRP A 400 -42.64 12.06 -7.93
C TRP A 400 -43.26 13.47 -7.90
N LEU A 401 -44.09 13.82 -8.88
CA LEU A 401 -44.78 15.13 -8.94
C LEU A 401 -45.79 15.33 -7.81
N GLU A 402 -46.43 14.26 -7.33
CA GLU A 402 -47.41 14.30 -6.24
C GLU A 402 -46.76 14.39 -4.85
N ASN A 403 -45.45 14.12 -4.74
CA ASN A 403 -44.74 14.07 -3.47
C ASN A 403 -44.43 15.46 -2.89
N GLN A 404 -44.61 15.61 -1.57
CA GLN A 404 -44.34 16.87 -0.85
C GLN A 404 -42.85 17.25 -0.80
N HIS A 405 -41.94 16.28 -1.01
CA HIS A 405 -40.49 16.46 -1.00
C HIS A 405 -39.91 16.31 -2.41
N ILE A 406 -40.42 17.10 -3.36
CA ILE A 406 -40.05 17.02 -4.79
C ILE A 406 -38.58 17.37 -5.07
N HIS A 407 -37.89 18.00 -4.12
CA HIS A 407 -36.54 18.53 -4.30
C HIS A 407 -35.44 17.46 -4.46
N TYR A 408 -35.63 16.24 -3.95
CA TYR A 408 -34.66 15.17 -4.12
C TYR A 408 -35.30 13.77 -4.16
N PRO A 409 -34.83 12.87 -5.05
CA PRO A 409 -34.03 13.16 -6.24
C PRO A 409 -34.75 14.07 -7.23
N ASP A 410 -34.01 14.97 -7.88
CA ASP A 410 -34.52 15.78 -8.98
C ASP A 410 -34.64 14.90 -10.24
N LEU A 411 -35.88 14.65 -10.66
CA LEU A 411 -36.20 13.86 -11.84
C LEU A 411 -36.63 14.72 -13.03
N THR A 412 -36.33 16.03 -13.00
CA THR A 412 -36.71 16.97 -14.06
C THR A 412 -36.19 16.53 -15.43
N GLU A 413 -34.93 16.10 -15.53
CA GLU A 413 -34.39 15.59 -16.80
C GLU A 413 -35.18 14.38 -17.32
N ALA A 414 -35.46 13.40 -16.44
CA ALA A 414 -36.24 12.23 -16.81
C ALA A 414 -37.64 12.61 -17.30
N PHE A 415 -38.28 13.57 -16.64
CA PHE A 415 -39.59 14.10 -17.00
C PHE A 415 -39.58 14.80 -18.36
N GLU A 416 -38.61 15.68 -18.62
CA GLU A 416 -38.46 16.39 -19.88
C GLU A 416 -38.26 15.41 -21.06
N VAL A 417 -37.38 14.43 -20.88
CA VAL A 417 -37.10 13.40 -21.87
C VAL A 417 -38.33 12.51 -22.10
N TRP A 418 -39.06 12.12 -21.05
CA TRP A 418 -40.30 11.36 -21.20
C TRP A 418 -41.36 12.16 -21.98
N CYS A 419 -41.54 13.45 -21.69
CA CYS A 419 -42.46 14.33 -22.42
C CYS A 419 -42.08 14.43 -23.90
N PHE A 420 -40.79 14.65 -24.19
CA PHE A 420 -40.28 14.72 -25.55
C PHE A 420 -40.51 13.40 -26.30
N ARG A 421 -40.13 12.27 -25.71
CA ARG A 421 -40.29 10.92 -26.29
C ARG A 421 -41.76 10.61 -26.54
N SER A 422 -42.65 10.93 -25.61
CA SER A 422 -44.09 10.73 -25.75
C SER A 422 -44.69 11.55 -26.90
N LYS A 423 -44.29 12.83 -27.03
CA LYS A 423 -44.71 13.69 -28.15
C LYS A 423 -44.19 13.21 -29.51
N VAL A 424 -42.94 12.73 -29.56
CA VAL A 424 -42.32 12.21 -30.79
C VAL A 424 -42.93 10.86 -31.18
N ALA A 425 -43.15 9.95 -30.22
CA ALA A 425 -43.76 8.64 -30.44
C ALA A 425 -45.14 8.78 -31.08
N LYS A 426 -45.98 9.70 -30.56
CA LYS A 426 -47.28 10.03 -31.15
C LYS A 426 -47.18 10.39 -32.63
N ARG A 427 -46.22 11.23 -33.01
CA ARG A 427 -45.98 11.64 -34.41
C ARG A 427 -45.44 10.51 -35.28
N ARG A 428 -44.53 9.69 -34.76
CA ARG A 428 -43.80 8.67 -35.55
C ARG A 428 -44.52 7.35 -35.67
N LEU A 429 -45.27 6.95 -34.64
CA LEU A 429 -45.97 5.68 -34.58
C LEU A 429 -47.45 5.80 -34.99
N GLY A 430 -47.95 7.02 -35.24
CA GLY A 430 -49.32 7.25 -35.70
C GLY A 430 -50.40 6.92 -34.66
N LEU A 431 -50.03 6.93 -33.37
CA LEU A 431 -50.92 6.69 -32.23
C LEU A 431 -51.70 7.95 -31.82
#